data_AF-A0A948CAX7-F1
#
_entry.id   AF-A0A948CAX7-F1
#
_cell.length_a   1.000
_cell.length_b   1.000
_cell.length_c   1.000
_cell.angle_alpha   90.00
_cell.angle_beta   90.00
_cell.angle_gamma   90.00
#
_symmetry.space_group_name_H-M   'P 1'
#
loop_
_entity.id
_entity.type
_entity.pdbx_description
1 polymer ?
#
loop_
_entity_poly.entity_id
_entity_poly.type
_entity_poly.pdbx_seq_one_letter_code
_entity_poly.pdbx_strand_id
1 'polypeptide(L)'
;MDNLNLLLKLVKAQDEEEVGNIITCHPVLSKEENWKPLAGERSNIGFAHAQQASPIPALIEKPVNSIDALLTKECILRDIDPEEQKAPSSIQEAAEKFFGIERGDFTEITDKRLREVAENIQIIADGTRRNPNIIIYDNGEGQHPSNFEKTFLYRSRENKIKIKFVQGKFNMGGTGALRFCGANKYQLILSRRHTSLLNENLGLYGFTLVRFHRVTTVGEYKSQWYEYCVDKTGDVFSFSSEELNLGLFRRKFQYGTYIKLFNYDLPDRSDIRLGLWRAFNRYLYYPALPILLYEKRDYKGGHGDPTKLMLGNKMRIMKDGREQKETSFPLEINFKNFKFHGEVTVFKDEVDKNEFVEKLAVIFTINGQVHDYLGSSFIASKNGANLPYLSNSLLVNIDCSNISPYIRDELFMSSRDRRAETETKRELDYEIARELRDLDILRQLNEKRRDEKIFKNPKDEDFLKRVMSRLISKNEEISKLLGLNGD
;
A
#
# COMPACT_ATOMS: atom_id res chain seq x y z
N MET A 1 26.24 -17.16 -20.60
CA MET A 1 26.08 -18.23 -19.58
C MET A 1 26.50 -17.76 -18.18
N ASP A 2 27.58 -16.99 -18.02
CA ASP A 2 28.04 -16.52 -16.70
C ASP A 2 27.00 -15.64 -15.96
N ASN A 3 26.46 -14.61 -16.62
CA ASN A 3 25.46 -13.71 -16.04
C ASN A 3 24.18 -14.41 -15.58
N LEU A 4 23.70 -15.41 -16.33
CA LEU A 4 22.52 -16.20 -15.93
C LEU A 4 22.81 -17.02 -14.67
N ASN A 5 23.99 -17.65 -14.57
CA ASN A 5 24.39 -18.39 -13.38
C ASN A 5 24.52 -17.48 -12.15
N LEU A 6 25.10 -16.29 -12.33
CA LEU A 6 25.17 -15.28 -11.27
C LEU A 6 23.77 -14.87 -10.79
N LEU A 7 22.86 -14.54 -11.72
CA LEU A 7 21.49 -14.18 -11.38
C LEU A 7 20.81 -15.31 -10.59
N LEU A 8 20.92 -16.56 -11.05
CA LEU A 8 20.28 -17.70 -10.37
C LEU A 8 20.84 -17.93 -8.97
N LYS A 9 22.13 -17.67 -8.73
CA LYS A 9 22.71 -17.69 -7.38
C LYS A 9 22.07 -16.62 -6.49
N LEU A 10 21.98 -15.38 -6.98
CA LEU A 10 21.36 -14.26 -6.23
C LEU A 10 19.87 -14.49 -5.96
N VAL A 11 19.12 -15.04 -6.92
CA VAL A 11 17.70 -15.37 -6.75
C VAL A 11 17.52 -16.43 -5.66
N LYS A 12 18.39 -17.45 -5.64
CA LYS A 12 18.33 -18.55 -4.67
C LYS A 12 18.82 -18.19 -3.28
N ALA A 13 19.61 -17.13 -3.14
CA ALA A 13 20.14 -16.71 -1.84
C ALA A 13 19.01 -16.49 -0.82
N GLN A 14 19.11 -17.13 0.34
CA GLN A 14 18.06 -17.14 1.37
C GLN A 14 18.20 -15.98 2.36
N ASP A 15 19.37 -15.35 2.43
CA ASP A 15 19.64 -14.21 3.29
C ASP A 15 20.78 -13.34 2.75
N GLU A 16 21.05 -12.26 3.47
CA GLU A 16 22.10 -11.30 3.22
C GLU A 16 23.52 -11.89 3.33
N GLU A 17 23.74 -12.90 4.17
CA GLU A 17 25.05 -13.51 4.35
C GLU A 17 25.43 -14.30 3.08
N GLU A 18 24.50 -15.08 2.55
CA GLU A 18 24.68 -15.77 1.27
C GLU A 18 24.94 -14.78 0.13
N VAL A 19 24.23 -13.64 0.09
CA VAL A 19 24.51 -12.58 -0.90
C VAL A 19 25.91 -12.00 -0.71
N GLY A 20 26.33 -11.74 0.53
CA GLY A 20 27.69 -11.29 0.85
C GLY A 20 28.75 -12.25 0.34
N ASN A 21 28.56 -13.56 0.53
CA ASN A 21 29.46 -14.60 0.01
C ASN A 21 29.49 -14.63 -1.53
N ILE A 22 28.36 -14.41 -2.19
CA ILE A 22 28.32 -14.28 -3.66
C ILE A 22 29.12 -13.06 -4.10
N ILE A 23 29.01 -11.93 -3.40
CA ILE A 23 29.74 -10.71 -3.72
C ILE A 23 31.25 -10.94 -3.59
N THR A 24 31.72 -11.49 -2.47
CA THR A 24 33.16 -11.67 -2.20
C THR A 24 33.81 -12.66 -3.16
N CYS A 25 33.11 -13.72 -3.55
CA CYS A 25 33.64 -14.75 -4.45
C CYS A 25 33.53 -14.41 -5.95
N HIS A 26 32.67 -13.47 -6.35
CA HIS A 26 32.43 -13.19 -7.76
C HIS A 26 33.39 -12.12 -8.33
N PRO A 27 34.12 -12.38 -9.43
CA PRO A 27 35.20 -11.50 -9.92
C PRO A 27 34.76 -10.11 -10.38
N VAL A 28 33.46 -9.90 -10.57
CA VAL A 28 32.88 -8.59 -10.89
C VAL A 28 32.31 -7.91 -9.64
N LEU A 29 31.57 -8.64 -8.81
CA LEU A 29 30.87 -8.04 -7.65
C LEU A 29 31.85 -7.67 -6.54
N SER A 30 32.99 -8.38 -6.44
CA SER A 30 34.01 -8.15 -5.43
C SER A 30 34.83 -6.87 -5.63
N LYS A 31 34.69 -6.23 -6.80
CA LYS A 31 35.46 -5.03 -7.15
C LYS A 31 34.65 -3.77 -6.96
N GLU A 32 35.15 -2.87 -6.11
CA GLU A 32 34.53 -1.57 -5.83
C GLU A 32 34.33 -0.72 -7.10
N GLU A 33 35.22 -0.82 -8.10
CA GLU A 33 35.12 -0.11 -9.38
C GLU A 33 33.85 -0.45 -10.18
N ASN A 34 33.22 -1.59 -9.91
CA ASN A 34 32.00 -2.04 -10.58
C ASN A 34 30.74 -1.63 -9.83
N TRP A 35 30.83 -0.76 -8.82
CA TRP A 35 29.68 -0.24 -8.08
C TRP A 35 29.50 1.26 -8.38
N LYS A 36 28.34 1.58 -8.96
CA LYS A 36 27.97 2.97 -9.28
C LYS A 36 27.01 3.51 -8.22
N PRO A 37 27.16 4.78 -7.79
CA PRO A 37 26.21 5.42 -6.90
C PRO A 37 24.79 5.39 -7.49
N LEU A 38 23.81 5.00 -6.68
CA LEU A 38 22.40 5.05 -7.05
C LEU A 38 22.00 6.50 -7.34
N ALA A 39 21.18 6.71 -8.37
CA ALA A 39 20.81 8.03 -8.88
C ALA A 39 21.98 8.91 -9.38
N GLY A 40 23.18 8.33 -9.56
CA GLY A 40 24.36 9.06 -10.03
C GLY A 40 25.04 9.94 -8.99
N GLU A 41 24.59 9.92 -7.73
CA GLU A 41 25.08 10.79 -6.66
C GLU A 41 25.34 10.01 -5.37
N ARG A 42 26.44 10.32 -4.65
CA ARG A 42 26.76 9.72 -3.33
C ARG A 42 25.99 10.38 -2.17
N SER A 43 25.26 11.46 -2.42
CA SER A 43 24.35 12.11 -1.46
C SER A 43 22.96 11.43 -1.37
N ASN A 44 22.82 10.22 -1.91
CA ASN A 44 21.53 9.57 -2.13
C ASN A 44 20.82 9.03 -0.88
N ILE A 45 21.50 8.97 0.27
CA ILE A 45 20.89 8.47 1.52
C ILE A 45 19.77 9.39 2.02
N GLY A 46 19.95 10.71 1.87
CA GLY A 46 19.00 11.70 2.39
C GLY A 46 17.62 11.52 1.77
N PHE A 47 17.54 11.31 0.45
CA PHE A 47 16.26 11.08 -0.20
C PHE A 47 15.69 9.68 0.10
N ALA A 48 16.53 8.64 0.16
CA ALA A 48 16.04 7.29 0.39
C ALA A 48 15.42 7.16 1.79
N HIS A 49 15.99 7.85 2.78
CA HIS A 49 15.55 7.79 4.17
C HIS A 49 14.48 8.84 4.53
N ALA A 50 14.34 9.91 3.75
CA ALA A 50 13.31 10.93 3.93
C ALA A 50 11.93 10.51 3.41
N GLN A 51 11.83 9.41 2.67
CA GLN A 51 10.57 8.98 2.05
C GLN A 51 9.58 8.44 3.07
N GLN A 52 9.85 7.34 3.77
CA GLN A 52 8.85 6.77 4.67
C GLN A 52 9.48 6.21 5.94
N ALA A 53 8.81 6.46 7.07
CA ALA A 53 9.28 6.07 8.39
C ALA A 53 8.95 4.62 8.76
N SER A 54 7.99 3.99 8.08
CA SER A 54 7.49 2.65 8.40
C SER A 54 7.72 1.66 7.25
N PRO A 55 8.07 0.39 7.55
CA PRO A 55 8.36 -0.63 6.54
C PRO A 55 7.15 -0.97 5.65
N ILE A 56 5.93 -1.01 6.19
CA ILE A 56 4.76 -1.44 5.40
C ILE A 56 4.40 -0.43 4.30
N PRO A 57 4.21 0.87 4.60
CA PRO A 57 4.06 1.88 3.55
C PRO A 57 5.20 1.79 2.53
N ALA A 58 6.45 1.60 2.98
CA ALA A 58 7.62 1.68 2.10
C ALA A 58 7.64 0.52 1.10
N LEU A 59 7.15 -0.63 1.54
CA LEU A 59 6.97 -1.79 0.70
C LEU A 59 5.85 -1.61 -0.33
N ILE A 60 4.73 -0.96 0.04
CA ILE A 60 3.51 -0.82 -0.79
C ILE A 60 3.74 -0.03 -2.08
N GLU A 61 4.72 0.87 -2.10
CA GLU A 61 5.12 1.58 -3.32
C GLU A 61 5.51 0.62 -4.45
N LYS A 62 6.04 -0.58 -4.14
CA LYS A 62 6.41 -1.56 -5.18
C LYS A 62 5.20 -2.26 -5.83
N PRO A 63 4.21 -2.79 -5.08
CA PRO A 63 2.94 -3.21 -5.65
C PRO A 63 2.20 -2.11 -6.43
N VAL A 64 2.20 -0.85 -5.95
CA VAL A 64 1.58 0.27 -6.70
C VAL A 64 2.29 0.47 -8.05
N ASN A 65 3.62 0.46 -8.08
CA ASN A 65 4.38 0.50 -9.34
C ASN A 65 4.11 -0.72 -10.24
N SER A 66 3.79 -1.88 -9.65
CA SER A 66 3.41 -3.09 -10.40
C SER A 66 2.07 -2.91 -11.11
N ILE A 67 1.10 -2.29 -10.44
CA ILE A 67 -0.20 -1.92 -11.04
C ILE A 67 0.03 -0.97 -12.22
N ASP A 68 0.82 0.09 -12.02
CA ASP A 68 1.15 1.05 -13.08
C ASP A 68 1.79 0.36 -14.29
N ALA A 69 2.75 -0.56 -14.06
CA ALA A 69 3.44 -1.29 -15.11
C ALA A 69 2.50 -2.21 -15.89
N LEU A 70 1.50 -2.82 -15.22
CA LEU A 70 0.46 -3.61 -15.88
C LEU A 70 -0.45 -2.74 -16.75
N LEU A 71 -0.97 -1.64 -16.20
CA LEU A 71 -1.88 -0.76 -16.93
C LEU A 71 -1.18 -0.12 -18.13
N THR A 72 0.08 0.29 -17.96
CA THR A 72 0.90 0.86 -19.04
C THR A 72 1.14 -0.17 -20.15
N LYS A 73 1.46 -1.42 -19.79
CA LYS A 73 1.58 -2.51 -20.75
C LYS A 73 0.30 -2.70 -21.55
N GLU A 74 -0.85 -2.84 -20.87
CA GLU A 74 -2.14 -3.06 -21.53
C GLU A 74 -2.56 -1.89 -22.44
N CYS A 75 -2.19 -0.66 -22.07
CA CYS A 75 -2.38 0.53 -22.89
C CYS A 75 -1.58 0.43 -24.19
N ILE A 76 -0.26 0.19 -24.10
CA ILE A 76 0.61 0.15 -25.28
C ILE A 76 0.29 -1.05 -26.18
N LEU A 77 -0.06 -2.21 -25.60
CA LEU A 77 -0.48 -3.40 -26.37
C LEU A 77 -1.77 -3.20 -27.18
N ARG A 78 -2.54 -2.14 -26.90
CA ARG A 78 -3.73 -1.75 -27.65
C ARG A 78 -3.44 -0.61 -28.64
N ASP A 79 -2.16 -0.33 -28.91
CA ASP A 79 -1.71 0.76 -29.77
C ASP A 79 -2.23 2.13 -29.31
N ILE A 80 -2.25 2.33 -27.98
CA ILE A 80 -2.61 3.61 -27.33
C ILE A 80 -1.35 4.13 -26.66
N ASP A 81 -0.88 5.30 -27.09
CA ASP A 81 0.24 5.99 -26.43
C ASP A 81 -0.20 6.44 -25.01
N PRO A 82 0.46 6.01 -23.93
CA PRO A 82 0.10 6.40 -22.56
C PRO A 82 0.05 7.91 -22.30
N GLU A 83 0.71 8.74 -23.11
CA GLU A 83 0.71 10.21 -22.98
C GLU A 83 -0.39 10.90 -23.82
N GLU A 84 -1.09 10.19 -24.70
CA GLU A 84 -2.06 10.79 -25.62
C GLU A 84 -3.44 11.00 -24.98
N GLN A 85 -4.29 11.83 -25.59
CA GLN A 85 -5.63 12.13 -25.07
C GLN A 85 -6.58 10.92 -25.06
N LYS A 86 -6.35 9.94 -25.94
CA LYS A 86 -7.12 8.69 -26.06
C LYS A 86 -6.77 7.68 -24.96
N ALA A 87 -5.65 7.88 -24.27
CA ALA A 87 -5.28 7.08 -23.11
C ALA A 87 -6.27 7.29 -21.96
N PRO A 88 -6.45 6.29 -21.07
CA PRO A 88 -7.33 6.43 -19.92
C PRO A 88 -7.00 7.68 -19.10
N SER A 89 -8.03 8.42 -18.71
CA SER A 89 -7.89 9.66 -17.95
C SER A 89 -7.64 9.43 -16.46
N SER A 90 -7.81 8.21 -15.97
CA SER A 90 -7.62 7.83 -14.57
C SER A 90 -7.22 6.36 -14.43
N ILE A 91 -6.70 5.99 -13.26
CA ILE A 91 -6.34 4.60 -12.95
C ILE A 91 -7.59 3.69 -12.94
N GLN A 92 -8.74 4.21 -12.52
CA GLN A 92 -10.01 3.49 -12.49
C GLN A 92 -10.50 3.22 -13.91
N GLU A 93 -10.43 4.22 -14.80
CA GLU A 93 -10.78 4.03 -16.22
C GLU A 93 -9.85 3.01 -16.89
N ALA A 94 -8.56 3.02 -16.57
CA ALA A 94 -7.62 2.03 -17.10
C ALA A 94 -7.94 0.61 -16.60
N ALA A 95 -8.26 0.45 -15.31
CA ALA A 95 -8.65 -0.84 -14.73
C ALA A 95 -9.95 -1.37 -15.35
N GLU A 96 -10.93 -0.50 -15.57
CA GLU A 96 -12.19 -0.83 -16.23
C GLU A 96 -11.95 -1.24 -17.69
N LYS A 97 -11.28 -0.38 -18.47
CA LYS A 97 -11.04 -0.60 -19.91
C LYS A 97 -10.17 -1.83 -20.20
N PHE A 98 -9.18 -2.12 -19.36
CA PHE A 98 -8.19 -3.17 -19.63
C PHE A 98 -8.50 -4.49 -18.92
N PHE A 99 -9.18 -4.46 -17.77
CA PHE A 99 -9.42 -5.63 -16.94
C PHE A 99 -10.90 -5.88 -16.61
N GLY A 100 -11.82 -4.98 -17.00
CA GLY A 100 -13.24 -5.09 -16.69
C GLY A 100 -13.55 -4.84 -15.21
N ILE A 101 -12.73 -4.04 -14.53
CA ILE A 101 -12.85 -3.75 -13.10
C ILE A 101 -13.39 -2.34 -12.92
N GLU A 102 -14.69 -2.24 -12.63
CA GLU A 102 -15.34 -0.95 -12.43
C GLU A 102 -15.01 -0.40 -11.03
N ARG A 103 -14.40 0.80 -10.98
CA ARG A 103 -14.17 1.57 -9.73
C ARG A 103 -13.48 0.78 -8.59
N GLY A 104 -12.64 -0.21 -8.92
CA GLY A 104 -11.98 -1.09 -7.94
C GLY A 104 -12.94 -2.02 -7.20
N ASP A 105 -14.15 -2.19 -7.72
CA ASP A 105 -15.12 -3.17 -7.26
C ASP A 105 -14.84 -4.52 -7.94
N PHE A 106 -14.63 -5.54 -7.11
CA PHE A 106 -14.36 -6.90 -7.55
C PHE A 106 -15.58 -7.82 -7.36
N THR A 107 -16.74 -7.31 -6.95
CA THR A 107 -17.94 -8.12 -6.66
C THR A 107 -18.52 -8.78 -7.91
N GLU A 108 -18.50 -8.08 -9.04
CA GLU A 108 -19.01 -8.57 -10.33
C GLU A 108 -18.02 -9.49 -11.08
N ILE A 109 -16.83 -9.70 -10.51
CA ILE A 109 -15.77 -10.52 -11.13
C ILE A 109 -15.71 -11.88 -10.46
N THR A 110 -15.74 -12.94 -11.27
CA THR A 110 -15.60 -14.31 -10.77
C THR A 110 -14.30 -14.52 -10.00
N ASP A 111 -14.32 -15.32 -8.94
CA ASP A 111 -13.11 -15.64 -8.15
C ASP A 111 -11.98 -16.24 -9.01
N LYS A 112 -12.32 -17.01 -10.05
CA LYS A 112 -11.35 -17.53 -11.01
C LYS A 112 -10.63 -16.40 -11.74
N ARG A 113 -11.39 -15.45 -12.30
CA ARG A 113 -10.84 -14.30 -13.03
C ARG A 113 -10.03 -13.39 -12.10
N LEU A 114 -10.49 -13.17 -10.86
CA LEU A 114 -9.73 -12.40 -9.87
C LEU A 114 -8.36 -13.02 -9.58
N ARG A 115 -8.29 -14.34 -9.45
CA ARG A 115 -7.01 -15.05 -9.30
C ARG A 115 -6.12 -14.91 -10.52
N GLU A 116 -6.66 -15.08 -11.73
CA GLU A 116 -5.89 -14.89 -12.97
C GLU A 116 -5.29 -13.50 -13.09
N VAL A 117 -6.05 -12.45 -12.72
CA VAL A 117 -5.54 -11.07 -12.73
C VAL A 117 -4.47 -10.90 -11.65
N ALA A 118 -4.74 -11.37 -10.43
CA ALA A 118 -3.83 -11.24 -9.28
C ALA A 118 -2.51 -11.98 -9.46
N GLU A 119 -2.50 -13.11 -10.19
CA GLU A 119 -1.26 -13.83 -10.52
C GLU A 119 -0.25 -13.00 -11.32
N ASN A 120 -0.68 -11.88 -11.93
CA ASN A 120 0.21 -10.93 -12.59
C ASN A 120 0.95 -9.99 -11.64
N ILE A 121 0.55 -9.89 -10.37
CA ILE A 121 1.25 -9.13 -9.34
C ILE A 121 1.40 -10.02 -8.10
N GLN A 122 2.59 -10.56 -7.89
CA GLN A 122 2.86 -11.50 -6.80
C GLN A 122 3.77 -10.88 -5.74
N ILE A 123 3.37 -11.04 -4.49
CA ILE A 123 4.14 -10.68 -3.30
C ILE A 123 4.51 -11.98 -2.61
N ILE A 124 5.78 -12.35 -2.72
CA ILE A 124 6.27 -13.67 -2.34
C ILE A 124 7.21 -13.51 -1.16
N ALA A 125 7.03 -14.34 -0.13
CA ALA A 125 7.99 -14.43 0.97
C ALA A 125 8.81 -15.72 0.87
N ASP A 126 10.14 -15.58 0.90
CA ASP A 126 11.10 -16.68 1.04
C ASP A 126 12.15 -16.35 2.11
N GLY A 127 13.23 -17.13 2.21
CA GLY A 127 14.22 -16.97 3.27
C GLY A 127 13.74 -17.56 4.59
N THR A 128 14.25 -17.03 5.71
CA THR A 128 13.91 -17.57 7.04
C THR A 128 12.64 -16.93 7.60
N ARG A 129 11.96 -17.63 8.53
CA ARG A 129 10.81 -17.04 9.27
C ARG A 129 11.20 -15.77 10.02
N ARG A 130 12.41 -15.74 10.59
CA ARG A 130 12.90 -14.61 11.39
C ARG A 130 13.35 -13.44 10.54
N ASN A 131 13.93 -13.69 9.37
CA ASN A 131 14.45 -12.66 8.48
C ASN A 131 13.95 -12.95 7.06
N PRO A 132 12.67 -12.68 6.76
CA PRO A 132 12.12 -12.98 5.44
C PRO A 132 12.75 -12.13 4.36
N ASN A 133 12.90 -12.68 3.16
CA ASN A 133 13.02 -11.84 1.98
C ASN A 133 11.61 -11.59 1.43
N ILE A 134 11.43 -10.42 0.83
CA ILE A 134 10.19 -10.07 0.15
C ILE A 134 10.49 -9.87 -1.33
N ILE A 135 9.80 -10.65 -2.14
CA ILE A 135 9.90 -10.62 -3.59
C ILE A 135 8.63 -9.99 -4.14
N ILE A 136 8.80 -9.04 -5.04
CA ILE A 136 7.73 -8.39 -5.79
C ILE A 136 7.93 -8.76 -7.24
N TYR A 137 6.92 -9.39 -7.83
CA TYR A 137 6.89 -9.71 -9.24
C TYR A 137 5.69 -9.04 -9.90
N ASP A 138 5.91 -8.45 -11.07
CA ASP A 138 4.87 -7.98 -11.96
C ASP A 138 5.06 -8.52 -13.37
N ASN A 139 3.94 -8.78 -14.04
CA ASN A 139 3.86 -9.12 -15.46
C ASN A 139 3.49 -7.90 -16.31
N GLY A 140 4.04 -6.75 -15.94
CA GLY A 140 3.85 -5.49 -16.61
C GLY A 140 4.79 -5.31 -17.80
N GLU A 141 5.01 -4.06 -18.16
CA GLU A 141 5.78 -3.70 -19.36
C GLU A 141 7.26 -4.10 -19.27
N GLY A 142 7.81 -4.18 -18.05
CA GLY A 142 9.23 -4.39 -17.80
C GLY A 142 10.13 -3.30 -18.41
N GLN A 143 11.44 -3.43 -18.19
CA GLN A 143 12.44 -2.50 -18.68
C GLN A 143 13.58 -3.26 -19.36
N HIS A 144 14.10 -2.69 -20.44
CA HIS A 144 15.31 -3.17 -21.10
C HIS A 144 16.54 -2.77 -20.25
N PRO A 145 17.61 -3.59 -20.14
CA PRO A 145 18.80 -3.28 -19.34
C PRO A 145 19.37 -1.87 -19.60
N SER A 146 19.41 -1.41 -20.85
CA SER A 146 19.88 -0.06 -21.20
C SER A 146 19.04 1.10 -20.63
N ASN A 147 17.84 0.82 -20.11
CA ASN A 147 16.95 1.79 -19.50
C ASN A 147 16.95 1.74 -17.96
N PHE A 148 17.67 0.83 -17.32
CA PHE A 148 17.69 0.73 -15.84
C PHE A 148 18.22 2.02 -15.20
N GLU A 149 19.31 2.57 -15.75
CA GLU A 149 19.90 3.87 -15.34
C GLU A 149 18.99 5.08 -15.65
N LYS A 150 17.86 4.89 -16.32
CA LYS A 150 16.85 5.94 -16.58
C LYS A 150 15.54 5.68 -15.82
N THR A 151 15.41 4.51 -15.19
CA THR A 151 14.18 4.02 -14.57
C THR A 151 14.43 3.60 -13.12
N PHE A 152 14.75 2.33 -12.88
CA PHE A 152 14.93 1.76 -11.55
C PHE A 152 16.06 2.39 -10.73
N LEU A 153 17.13 2.84 -11.41
CA LEU A 153 18.39 3.26 -10.79
C LEU A 153 18.57 4.78 -10.77
N TYR A 154 17.55 5.53 -11.22
CA TYR A 154 17.63 6.99 -11.36
C TYR A 154 16.52 7.73 -10.64
N ARG A 155 16.82 8.99 -10.30
CA ARG A 155 15.86 9.91 -9.69
C ARG A 155 14.97 10.50 -10.78
N SER A 156 13.69 10.09 -10.78
CA SER A 156 12.55 10.74 -11.44
C SER A 156 12.81 11.44 -12.79
N ARG A 157 12.28 10.88 -13.89
CA ARG A 157 12.04 11.63 -15.12
C ARG A 157 10.60 12.15 -15.17
N GLU A 158 10.38 13.24 -15.90
CA GLU A 158 9.06 13.83 -16.15
C GLU A 158 8.07 12.87 -16.86
N ASN A 159 8.56 11.80 -17.48
CA ASN A 159 7.77 10.91 -18.34
C ASN A 159 6.50 10.34 -17.68
N LYS A 160 6.53 9.97 -16.38
CA LYS A 160 5.34 9.45 -15.69
C LYS A 160 4.34 10.53 -15.26
N ILE A 161 4.72 11.80 -15.28
CA ILE A 161 3.84 12.91 -14.87
C ILE A 161 2.73 13.12 -15.89
N LYS A 162 2.99 12.83 -17.17
CA LYS A 162 2.04 13.01 -18.27
C LYS A 162 1.02 11.90 -18.41
N ILE A 163 1.32 10.71 -17.86
CA ILE A 163 0.44 9.55 -17.93
C ILE A 163 -0.62 9.68 -16.83
N LYS A 164 -1.89 9.83 -17.21
CA LYS A 164 -2.97 10.18 -16.27
C LYS A 164 -3.45 9.02 -15.39
N PHE A 165 -3.20 7.78 -15.83
CA PHE A 165 -3.70 6.57 -15.19
C PHE A 165 -2.65 5.82 -14.35
N VAL A 166 -1.50 6.45 -14.08
CA VAL A 166 -0.46 5.89 -13.20
C VAL A 166 -0.35 6.68 -11.90
N GLN A 167 -0.02 5.98 -10.82
CA GLN A 167 0.07 6.56 -9.49
C GLN A 167 1.50 6.90 -9.09
N GLY A 168 2.49 6.11 -9.51
CA GLY A 168 3.91 6.29 -9.24
C GLY A 168 4.51 7.49 -9.99
N LYS A 169 4.23 8.71 -9.54
CA LYS A 169 4.71 9.96 -10.18
C LYS A 169 6.24 10.16 -10.13
N PHE A 170 6.89 9.65 -9.09
CA PHE A 170 8.32 9.82 -8.87
C PHE A 170 8.90 8.44 -8.56
N ASN A 171 9.85 7.95 -9.34
CA ASN A 171 10.63 6.72 -9.05
C ASN A 171 11.38 6.77 -7.68
N MET A 172 11.12 7.79 -6.88
CA MET A 172 11.58 7.98 -5.51
C MET A 172 11.10 6.84 -4.61
N GLY A 173 9.81 6.48 -4.59
CA GLY A 173 9.25 5.49 -3.66
C GLY A 173 9.91 4.10 -3.69
N GLY A 174 10.53 3.74 -4.82
CA GLY A 174 11.22 2.46 -4.98
C GLY A 174 12.42 2.27 -4.05
N THR A 175 13.11 3.35 -3.65
CA THR A 175 14.30 3.30 -2.79
C THR A 175 13.99 3.35 -1.31
N GLY A 176 12.82 3.87 -0.91
CA GLY A 176 12.42 3.96 0.50
C GLY A 176 12.40 2.60 1.20
N ALA A 177 12.06 1.54 0.48
CA ALA A 177 12.10 0.17 0.99
C ALA A 177 13.51 -0.32 1.38
N LEU A 178 14.57 0.20 0.76
CA LEU A 178 15.94 -0.29 0.97
C LEU A 178 16.38 -0.16 2.43
N ARG A 179 15.96 0.92 3.12
CA ARG A 179 16.24 1.14 4.55
C ARG A 179 15.83 -0.05 5.42
N PHE A 180 14.74 -0.72 5.06
CA PHE A 180 14.16 -1.82 5.83
C PHE A 180 14.66 -3.19 5.39
N CYS A 181 15.54 -3.29 4.39
CA CYS A 181 16.30 -4.51 4.13
C CYS A 181 17.35 -4.72 5.23
N GLY A 182 18.04 -5.86 5.22
CA GLY A 182 19.07 -6.24 6.21
C GLY A 182 20.22 -5.23 6.40
N ALA A 183 21.28 -5.59 7.13
CA ALA A 183 22.35 -4.67 7.52
C ALA A 183 23.07 -4.01 6.31
N ASN A 184 23.22 -4.74 5.21
CA ASN A 184 23.83 -4.31 3.94
C ASN A 184 22.80 -3.82 2.91
N LYS A 185 21.51 -3.83 3.27
CA LYS A 185 20.38 -3.29 2.50
C LYS A 185 20.28 -3.82 1.06
N TYR A 186 20.56 -5.11 0.87
CA TYR A 186 20.58 -5.69 -0.47
C TYR A 186 19.20 -5.70 -1.14
N GLN A 187 19.18 -5.34 -2.42
CA GLN A 187 18.03 -5.50 -3.30
C GLN A 187 18.50 -6.00 -4.67
N LEU A 188 17.96 -7.14 -5.11
CA LEU A 188 18.12 -7.60 -6.49
C LEU A 188 17.00 -7.01 -7.35
N ILE A 189 17.36 -6.45 -8.50
CA ILE A 189 16.41 -6.00 -9.54
C ILE A 189 16.68 -6.84 -10.78
N LEU A 190 15.64 -7.48 -11.32
CA LEU A 190 15.64 -8.20 -12.59
C LEU A 190 14.45 -7.71 -13.41
N SER A 191 14.66 -7.46 -14.70
CA SER A 191 13.58 -7.07 -15.59
C SER A 191 13.87 -7.46 -17.02
N ARG A 192 12.80 -7.63 -17.80
CA ARG A 192 12.85 -7.77 -19.25
C ARG A 192 11.66 -7.02 -19.83
N ARG A 193 11.93 -6.16 -20.81
CA ARG A 193 10.88 -5.46 -21.56
C ARG A 193 10.00 -6.49 -22.27
N HIS A 194 8.69 -6.29 -22.22
CA HIS A 194 7.73 -7.09 -22.97
C HIS A 194 8.12 -7.10 -24.45
N THR A 195 8.08 -8.28 -25.09
CA THR A 195 8.60 -8.49 -26.44
C THR A 195 7.92 -7.62 -27.49
N SER A 196 6.59 -7.50 -27.43
CA SER A 196 5.81 -6.60 -28.30
C SER A 196 6.11 -5.11 -28.11
N LEU A 197 6.88 -4.72 -27.08
CA LEU A 197 7.21 -3.33 -26.76
C LEU A 197 8.70 -3.01 -27.05
N LEU A 198 9.39 -3.87 -27.81
CA LEU A 198 10.80 -3.69 -28.18
C LEU A 198 10.90 -2.87 -29.47
N ASN A 199 11.44 -1.65 -29.36
CA ASN A 199 11.81 -0.83 -30.51
C ASN A 199 13.19 -1.27 -31.02
N GLU A 200 13.23 -2.35 -31.83
CA GLU A 200 14.44 -2.90 -32.50
C GLU A 200 15.55 -3.46 -31.58
N ASN A 201 15.41 -3.31 -30.26
CA ASN A 201 16.33 -3.88 -29.29
C ASN A 201 16.19 -5.40 -29.18
N LEU A 202 17.31 -6.07 -28.91
CA LEU A 202 17.30 -7.47 -28.49
C LEU A 202 16.48 -7.60 -27.20
N GLY A 203 15.63 -8.62 -27.12
CA GLY A 203 14.78 -8.90 -25.95
C GLY A 203 15.56 -9.47 -24.77
N LEU A 204 16.59 -8.77 -24.30
CA LEU A 204 17.50 -9.18 -23.24
C LEU A 204 16.85 -9.07 -21.85
N TYR A 205 17.26 -9.99 -20.97
CA TYR A 205 17.08 -9.84 -19.54
C TYR A 205 18.18 -8.93 -19.00
N GLY A 206 17.80 -8.02 -18.09
CA GLY A 206 18.72 -7.16 -17.35
C GLY A 206 18.59 -7.38 -15.85
N PHE A 207 19.70 -7.39 -15.12
CA PHE A 207 19.67 -7.39 -13.66
C PHE A 207 20.81 -6.59 -13.03
N THR A 208 20.60 -6.18 -11.77
CA THR A 208 21.64 -5.57 -10.94
C THR A 208 21.35 -5.82 -9.47
N LEU A 209 22.40 -5.80 -8.66
CA LEU A 209 22.33 -5.86 -7.20
C LEU A 209 22.59 -4.46 -6.63
N VAL A 210 21.70 -3.98 -5.78
CA VAL A 210 21.86 -2.76 -4.99
C VAL A 210 22.39 -3.12 -3.61
N ARG A 211 23.30 -2.33 -3.06
CA ARG A 211 23.81 -2.45 -1.68
C ARG A 211 23.96 -1.10 -1.00
N PHE A 212 24.18 -1.14 0.31
CA PHE A 212 24.53 0.03 1.11
C PHE A 212 26.04 0.10 1.36
N HIS A 213 26.68 1.12 0.81
CA HIS A 213 28.08 1.40 1.01
C HIS A 213 28.31 2.07 2.36
N ARG A 214 29.10 1.42 3.22
CA ARG A 214 29.50 1.95 4.53
C ARG A 214 30.87 2.60 4.40
N VAL A 215 30.95 3.90 4.64
CA VAL A 215 32.24 4.58 4.74
C VAL A 215 32.97 4.09 5.99
N THR A 216 34.11 3.43 5.80
CA THR A 216 34.94 2.86 6.87
C THR A 216 36.20 3.69 7.17
N THR A 217 36.62 4.57 6.25
CA THR A 217 37.78 5.44 6.42
C THR A 217 37.37 6.85 6.81
N VAL A 218 38.02 7.38 7.86
CA VAL A 218 37.88 8.78 8.29
C VAL A 218 38.62 9.65 7.27
N GLY A 219 37.93 10.16 6.25
CA GLY A 219 38.60 10.98 5.23
C GLY A 219 37.69 11.51 4.12
N GLU A 220 37.58 10.75 3.03
CA GLU A 220 37.13 11.29 1.73
C GLU A 220 35.62 11.57 1.65
N TYR A 221 34.79 10.77 2.33
CA TYR A 221 33.34 10.93 2.34
C TYR A 221 32.79 10.97 3.77
N LYS A 222 31.87 11.90 4.04
CA LYS A 222 31.23 12.05 5.36
C LYS A 222 29.90 11.31 5.48
N SER A 223 29.42 10.70 4.40
CA SER A 223 28.09 10.10 4.33
C SER A 223 28.12 8.78 3.60
N GLN A 224 27.30 7.85 4.07
CA GLN A 224 27.05 6.55 3.44
C GLN A 224 26.10 6.73 2.25
N TRP A 225 26.12 5.78 1.30
CA TRP A 225 25.28 5.84 0.11
C TRP A 225 24.80 4.46 -0.34
N TYR A 226 23.78 4.44 -1.17
CA TYR A 226 23.34 3.27 -1.93
C TYR A 226 24.06 3.23 -3.27
N GLU A 227 24.42 2.03 -3.73
CA GLU A 227 25.07 1.81 -5.02
C GLU A 227 24.56 0.52 -5.65
N TYR A 228 24.72 0.41 -6.96
CA TYR A 228 24.34 -0.76 -7.74
C TYR A 228 25.51 -1.29 -8.55
N CYS A 229 25.53 -2.60 -8.76
CA CYS A 229 26.63 -3.23 -9.49
C CYS A 229 26.39 -3.24 -11.00
N VAL A 230 27.43 -2.94 -11.75
CA VAL A 230 27.52 -3.06 -13.21
C VAL A 230 28.50 -4.16 -13.59
N ASP A 231 28.44 -4.61 -14.84
CA ASP A 231 29.39 -5.57 -15.36
C ASP A 231 30.75 -4.91 -15.69
N LYS A 232 31.66 -5.69 -16.30
CA LYS A 232 33.02 -5.23 -16.62
C LYS A 232 33.06 -4.13 -17.70
N THR A 233 31.99 -3.94 -18.48
CA THR A 233 31.92 -2.84 -19.46
C THR A 233 31.34 -1.58 -18.85
N GLY A 234 30.85 -1.66 -17.60
CA GLY A 234 30.17 -0.57 -16.93
C GLY A 234 28.66 -0.56 -17.23
N ASP A 235 28.12 -1.60 -17.86
CA ASP A 235 26.71 -1.72 -18.19
C ASP A 235 25.94 -2.59 -17.18
N VAL A 236 24.62 -2.54 -17.25
CA VAL A 236 23.76 -3.44 -16.46
C VAL A 236 23.95 -4.88 -16.95
N PHE A 237 24.14 -5.83 -16.02
CA PHE A 237 24.29 -7.24 -16.37
C PHE A 237 23.13 -7.69 -17.25
N SER A 238 23.46 -8.23 -18.42
CA SER A 238 22.46 -8.68 -19.38
C SER A 238 22.76 -10.06 -19.94
N PHE A 239 21.72 -10.75 -20.39
CA PHE A 239 21.82 -12.05 -21.06
C PHE A 239 20.56 -12.35 -21.87
N SER A 240 20.68 -13.27 -22.83
CA SER A 240 19.55 -13.81 -23.57
C SER A 240 19.06 -15.11 -22.95
N SER A 241 17.75 -15.29 -22.90
CA SER A 241 17.04 -16.51 -22.49
C SER A 241 15.62 -16.46 -23.05
N GLU A 242 14.90 -17.58 -23.05
CA GLU A 242 13.49 -17.62 -23.44
C GLU A 242 12.58 -17.25 -22.26
N GLU A 243 12.75 -17.97 -21.15
CA GLU A 243 12.01 -17.81 -19.91
C GLU A 243 12.83 -18.27 -18.69
N LEU A 244 12.52 -17.74 -17.51
CA LEU A 244 13.22 -18.08 -16.27
C LEU A 244 12.28 -18.73 -15.25
N ASN A 245 12.70 -19.82 -14.62
CA ASN A 245 12.01 -20.37 -13.46
C ASN A 245 12.54 -19.74 -12.18
N LEU A 246 11.86 -18.68 -11.71
CA LEU A 246 12.20 -17.95 -10.49
C LEU A 246 11.41 -18.41 -9.26
N GLY A 247 10.62 -19.49 -9.40
CA GLY A 247 9.74 -19.98 -8.34
C GLY A 247 8.58 -19.03 -8.03
N LEU A 248 8.01 -18.41 -9.08
CA LEU A 248 6.74 -17.69 -9.05
C LEU A 248 5.58 -18.69 -8.95
N PHE A 249 4.44 -18.25 -8.41
CA PHE A 249 3.25 -19.09 -8.34
C PHE A 249 2.62 -19.26 -9.72
N ARG A 250 2.50 -20.52 -10.18
CA ARG A 250 1.84 -20.93 -11.44
C ARG A 250 2.33 -20.25 -12.73
N ARG A 251 3.54 -19.70 -12.74
CA ARG A 251 4.14 -19.12 -13.96
C ARG A 251 5.65 -19.12 -13.97
N LYS A 252 6.21 -18.97 -15.17
CA LYS A 252 7.61 -18.66 -15.41
C LYS A 252 7.77 -17.18 -15.76
N PHE A 253 8.95 -16.64 -15.54
CA PHE A 253 9.28 -15.24 -15.79
C PHE A 253 9.70 -15.05 -17.26
N GLN A 254 8.79 -14.52 -18.07
CA GLN A 254 9.04 -14.22 -19.48
C GLN A 254 9.43 -12.76 -19.69
N TYR A 255 8.76 -11.84 -19.02
CA TYR A 255 9.01 -10.39 -19.03
C TYR A 255 8.39 -9.76 -17.77
N GLY A 256 8.52 -8.44 -17.64
CA GLY A 256 8.06 -7.68 -16.48
C GLY A 256 9.19 -7.37 -15.52
N THR A 257 8.88 -7.24 -14.23
CA THR A 257 9.88 -6.91 -13.20
C THR A 257 9.85 -7.92 -12.07
N TYR A 258 11.02 -8.22 -11.53
CA TYR A 258 11.24 -9.04 -10.35
C TYR A 258 12.19 -8.28 -9.43
N ILE A 259 11.74 -7.98 -8.21
CA ILE A 259 12.54 -7.31 -7.18
C ILE A 259 12.60 -8.22 -5.97
N LYS A 260 13.79 -8.56 -5.47
CA LYS A 260 13.98 -9.28 -4.20
C LYS A 260 14.64 -8.37 -3.18
N LEU A 261 13.96 -8.15 -2.07
CA LEU A 261 14.42 -7.40 -0.90
C LEU A 261 14.93 -8.40 0.14
N PHE A 262 16.22 -8.38 0.46
CA PHE A 262 16.81 -9.37 1.37
C PHE A 262 16.63 -8.97 2.83
N ASN A 263 16.21 -9.95 3.64
CA ASN A 263 15.95 -9.81 5.08
C ASN A 263 15.17 -8.53 5.43
N TYR A 264 13.98 -8.38 4.84
CA TYR A 264 13.11 -7.23 5.04
C TYR A 264 12.50 -7.21 6.45
N ASP A 265 12.57 -6.06 7.10
CA ASP A 265 12.11 -5.85 8.47
C ASP A 265 10.59 -5.64 8.52
N LEU A 266 9.86 -6.75 8.33
CA LEU A 266 8.42 -6.77 8.55
C LEU A 266 8.10 -6.62 10.05
N PRO A 267 7.16 -5.72 10.44
CA PRO A 267 6.70 -5.63 11.82
C PRO A 267 6.07 -6.93 12.32
N ASP A 268 5.30 -7.60 11.45
CA ASP A 268 4.79 -8.94 11.68
C ASP A 268 5.48 -9.92 10.73
N ARG A 269 6.33 -10.78 11.29
CA ARG A 269 7.14 -11.77 10.57
C ARG A 269 6.45 -13.13 10.47
N SER A 270 5.17 -13.21 10.81
CA SER A 270 4.35 -14.41 10.59
C SER A 270 4.15 -14.69 9.10
N ASP A 271 3.36 -15.70 8.80
CA ASP A 271 2.92 -16.01 7.45
C ASP A 271 2.34 -14.77 6.77
N ILE A 272 2.84 -14.40 5.58
CA ILE A 272 2.43 -13.16 4.92
C ILE A 272 0.95 -13.14 4.57
N ARG A 273 0.29 -14.30 4.47
CA ARG A 273 -1.17 -14.42 4.26
C ARG A 273 -1.99 -13.94 5.46
N LEU A 274 -1.34 -13.65 6.59
CA LEU A 274 -1.93 -13.14 7.82
C LEU A 274 -1.57 -11.67 8.02
N GLY A 275 -0.44 -11.37 8.67
CA GLY A 275 -0.05 -10.02 9.10
C GLY A 275 0.11 -9.05 7.94
N LEU A 276 0.98 -9.40 6.99
CA LEU A 276 1.24 -8.58 5.82
C LEU A 276 -0.03 -8.38 4.98
N TRP A 277 -0.82 -9.44 4.79
CA TRP A 277 -2.11 -9.36 4.10
C TRP A 277 -3.06 -8.35 4.76
N ARG A 278 -3.22 -8.37 6.10
CA ARG A 278 -4.06 -7.39 6.80
C ARG A 278 -3.52 -5.97 6.63
N ALA A 279 -2.20 -5.80 6.75
CA ALA A 279 -1.55 -4.51 6.61
C ALA A 279 -1.71 -3.95 5.18
N PHE A 280 -1.53 -4.78 4.15
CA PHE A 280 -1.71 -4.38 2.75
C PHE A 280 -3.14 -3.99 2.44
N ASN A 281 -4.14 -4.77 2.85
CA ASN A 281 -5.54 -4.38 2.62
C ASN A 281 -5.90 -3.05 3.31
N ARG A 282 -5.20 -2.70 4.41
CA ARG A 282 -5.41 -1.44 5.11
C ARG A 282 -4.88 -0.25 4.34
N TYR A 283 -3.64 -0.34 3.88
CA TYR A 283 -2.97 0.78 3.20
C TYR A 283 -3.30 0.85 1.69
N LEU A 284 -3.76 -0.24 1.08
CA LEU A 284 -4.40 -0.28 -0.23
C LEU A 284 -5.89 -0.53 -0.01
N TYR A 285 -6.61 0.50 0.41
CA TYR A 285 -8.02 0.43 0.79
C TYR A 285 -8.92 -0.10 -0.34
N TYR A 286 -8.69 0.32 -1.59
CA TYR A 286 -9.33 -0.22 -2.81
C TYR A 286 -8.34 -0.19 -3.99
N PRO A 287 -7.43 -1.18 -4.12
CA PRO A 287 -6.45 -1.17 -5.20
C PRO A 287 -7.12 -1.31 -6.58
N ALA A 288 -6.55 -0.70 -7.61
CA ALA A 288 -7.08 -0.79 -8.97
C ALA A 288 -7.03 -2.21 -9.56
N LEU A 289 -6.04 -3.02 -9.15
CA LEU A 289 -5.90 -4.42 -9.52
C LEU A 289 -5.68 -5.29 -8.28
N PRO A 290 -6.18 -6.54 -8.26
CA PRO A 290 -5.94 -7.48 -7.18
C PRO A 290 -4.47 -7.94 -7.16
N ILE A 291 -3.98 -8.31 -5.97
CA ILE A 291 -2.60 -8.74 -5.76
C ILE A 291 -2.59 -10.12 -5.09
N LEU A 292 -1.70 -11.01 -5.52
CA LEU A 292 -1.54 -12.34 -4.94
C LEU A 292 -0.39 -12.36 -3.95
N LEU A 293 -0.66 -12.73 -2.69
CA LEU A 293 0.40 -13.06 -1.73
C LEU A 293 0.70 -14.56 -1.83
N TYR A 294 1.98 -14.94 -1.82
CA TYR A 294 2.43 -16.33 -1.88
C TYR A 294 3.51 -16.62 -0.82
N GLU A 295 3.17 -17.45 0.15
CA GLU A 295 4.08 -17.85 1.22
C GLU A 295 4.88 -19.10 0.80
N LYS A 296 6.20 -18.95 0.62
CA LYS A 296 7.10 -20.08 0.33
C LYS A 296 7.85 -20.58 1.55
N ARG A 297 7.88 -19.81 2.65
CA ARG A 297 8.53 -20.23 3.88
C ARG A 297 7.67 -21.31 4.53
N ASP A 298 8.31 -22.36 5.00
CA ASP A 298 7.61 -23.42 5.73
C ASP A 298 7.04 -22.85 7.03
N TYR A 299 5.74 -22.99 7.31
CA TYR A 299 5.08 -22.70 8.60
C TYR A 299 4.33 -23.95 9.08
N LYS A 300 4.45 -24.31 10.37
CA LYS A 300 3.74 -25.47 10.94
C LYS A 300 2.23 -25.28 10.79
N GLY A 301 1.55 -26.25 10.16
CA GLY A 301 0.10 -26.18 9.85
C GLY A 301 -0.24 -25.80 8.40
N GLY A 302 0.76 -25.69 7.51
CA GLY A 302 0.62 -25.28 6.10
C GLY A 302 -0.09 -26.25 5.14
N HIS A 303 -1.14 -26.95 5.56
CA HIS A 303 -1.88 -27.89 4.70
C HIS A 303 -2.92 -27.24 3.76
N GLY A 304 -2.86 -25.92 3.55
CA GLY A 304 -3.80 -25.16 2.70
C GLY A 304 -3.12 -24.47 1.51
N ASP A 305 -3.94 -23.86 0.64
CA ASP A 305 -3.48 -23.02 -0.49
C ASP A 305 -2.40 -22.03 -0.01
N PRO A 306 -1.14 -22.10 -0.49
CA PRO A 306 -0.04 -21.26 -0.02
C PRO A 306 -0.19 -19.80 -0.47
N THR A 307 -1.29 -19.47 -1.13
CA THR A 307 -1.58 -18.13 -1.64
C THR A 307 -2.78 -17.48 -0.96
N LYS A 308 -2.87 -16.16 -1.07
CA LYS A 308 -4.05 -15.39 -0.63
C LYS A 308 -4.22 -14.13 -1.47
N LEU A 309 -5.45 -13.89 -1.93
CA LEU A 309 -5.81 -12.67 -2.66
C LEU A 309 -5.89 -11.47 -1.73
N MET A 310 -5.26 -10.37 -2.14
CA MET A 310 -5.39 -9.04 -1.54
C MET A 310 -6.24 -8.19 -2.48
N LEU A 311 -7.41 -7.78 -1.98
CA LEU A 311 -8.47 -7.11 -2.74
C LEU A 311 -8.76 -5.70 -2.19
N GLY A 312 -8.03 -5.28 -1.17
CA GLY A 312 -8.29 -4.06 -0.41
C GLY A 312 -9.35 -4.23 0.67
N ASN A 313 -9.27 -3.36 1.66
CA ASN A 313 -10.20 -3.35 2.79
C ASN A 313 -11.63 -3.04 2.41
N LYS A 314 -11.87 -2.17 1.42
CA LYS A 314 -13.22 -1.85 0.95
C LYS A 314 -13.96 -3.12 0.54
N MET A 315 -13.30 -3.98 -0.24
CA MET A 315 -13.87 -5.26 -0.67
C MET A 315 -14.10 -6.24 0.48
N ARG A 316 -13.23 -6.25 1.49
CA ARG A 316 -13.44 -7.04 2.71
C ARG A 316 -14.69 -6.59 3.48
N ILE A 317 -14.90 -5.27 3.56
CA ILE A 317 -16.07 -4.63 4.20
C ILE A 317 -17.33 -4.82 3.35
N MET A 318 -17.22 -4.90 2.02
CA MET A 318 -18.36 -5.11 1.13
C MET A 318 -18.84 -6.56 1.13
N LYS A 319 -17.92 -7.54 0.97
CA LYS A 319 -18.29 -8.97 0.97
C LYS A 319 -18.89 -9.41 2.31
N ASP A 320 -18.44 -8.79 3.41
CA ASP A 320 -18.92 -8.96 4.78
C ASP A 320 -19.53 -10.34 5.12
N GLY A 321 -18.80 -11.42 4.82
CA GLY A 321 -19.33 -12.79 4.99
C GLY A 321 -19.60 -13.19 6.44
N ARG A 322 -19.30 -12.32 7.41
CA ARG A 322 -19.57 -12.47 8.84
C ARG A 322 -20.58 -11.45 9.37
N GLU A 323 -21.20 -10.67 8.51
CA GLU A 323 -22.15 -9.60 8.86
C GLU A 323 -21.62 -8.66 9.96
N GLN A 324 -20.38 -8.24 9.85
CA GLN A 324 -19.70 -7.36 10.81
C GLN A 324 -20.10 -5.88 10.65
N LYS A 325 -20.67 -5.51 9.50
CA LYS A 325 -21.16 -4.15 9.21
C LYS A 325 -22.56 -3.94 9.79
N GLU A 326 -22.77 -2.82 10.48
CA GLU A 326 -24.09 -2.35 10.92
C GLU A 326 -24.74 -1.49 9.81
N THR A 327 -23.99 -0.53 9.26
CA THR A 327 -24.46 0.30 8.13
C THR A 327 -23.28 0.92 7.36
N SER A 328 -23.55 1.37 6.13
CA SER A 328 -22.63 2.24 5.39
C SER A 328 -23.40 3.21 4.51
N PHE A 329 -22.89 4.42 4.37
CA PHE A 329 -23.53 5.48 3.59
C PHE A 329 -22.50 6.47 3.04
N PRO A 330 -22.79 7.14 1.91
CA PRO A 330 -21.90 8.12 1.32
C PRO A 330 -21.77 9.36 2.22
N LEU A 331 -20.61 10.00 2.16
CA LEU A 331 -20.29 11.25 2.83
C LEU A 331 -19.84 12.27 1.78
N GLU A 332 -20.37 13.48 1.85
CA GLU A 332 -19.88 14.62 1.07
C GLU A 332 -19.41 15.69 2.04
N ILE A 333 -18.22 16.24 1.80
CA ILE A 333 -17.65 17.31 2.62
C ILE A 333 -17.36 18.48 1.70
N ASN A 334 -18.05 19.58 1.96
CA ASN A 334 -17.80 20.84 1.29
C ASN A 334 -16.65 21.56 2.00
N PHE A 335 -15.55 21.80 1.27
CA PHE A 335 -14.36 22.46 1.82
C PHE A 335 -13.92 23.56 0.87
N LYS A 336 -14.13 24.83 1.27
CA LYS A 336 -13.94 26.00 0.38
C LYS A 336 -14.74 25.81 -0.92
N ASN A 337 -14.07 25.82 -2.07
CA ASN A 337 -14.66 25.58 -3.38
C ASN A 337 -14.50 24.13 -3.87
N PHE A 338 -14.08 23.23 -2.99
CA PHE A 338 -13.83 21.82 -3.30
C PHE A 338 -14.86 20.94 -2.62
N LYS A 339 -15.20 19.84 -3.29
CA LYS A 339 -16.02 18.78 -2.74
C LYS A 339 -15.17 17.53 -2.57
N PHE A 340 -15.17 17.00 -1.36
CA PHE A 340 -14.60 15.70 -1.06
C PHE A 340 -15.73 14.69 -0.96
N HIS A 341 -15.54 13.55 -1.61
CA HIS A 341 -16.46 12.42 -1.49
C HIS A 341 -15.85 11.38 -0.57
N GLY A 342 -16.71 10.65 0.12
CA GLY A 342 -16.30 9.66 1.08
C GLY A 342 -17.39 8.64 1.36
N GLU A 343 -17.06 7.73 2.26
CA GLU A 343 -17.96 6.67 2.73
C GLU A 343 -17.76 6.49 4.22
N VAL A 344 -18.85 6.46 4.96
CA VAL A 344 -18.86 6.11 6.38
C VAL A 344 -19.29 4.66 6.50
N THR A 345 -18.49 3.85 7.17
CA THR A 345 -18.81 2.49 7.58
C THR A 345 -18.90 2.43 9.10
N VAL A 346 -20.03 1.90 9.60
CA VAL A 346 -20.23 1.60 11.01
C VAL A 346 -20.22 0.08 11.19
N PHE A 347 -19.29 -0.43 11.99
CA PHE A 347 -19.22 -1.85 12.38
C PHE A 347 -20.08 -2.11 13.62
N LYS A 348 -20.62 -3.32 13.77
CA LYS A 348 -21.34 -3.73 15.00
C LYS A 348 -20.43 -3.59 16.24
N ASP A 349 -21.00 -3.33 17.42
CA ASP A 349 -20.21 -2.98 18.63
C ASP A 349 -19.32 -4.13 19.12
N GLU A 350 -19.71 -5.36 18.87
CA GLU A 350 -18.98 -6.59 19.18
C GLU A 350 -17.81 -6.89 18.23
N VAL A 351 -17.71 -6.17 17.10
CA VAL A 351 -16.67 -6.40 16.10
C VAL A 351 -15.39 -5.70 16.55
N ASP A 352 -14.31 -6.46 16.62
CA ASP A 352 -12.98 -5.86 16.76
C ASP A 352 -12.58 -5.21 15.43
N LYS A 353 -12.85 -3.90 15.30
CA LYS A 353 -12.48 -3.12 14.11
C LYS A 353 -10.98 -3.18 13.80
N ASN A 354 -10.14 -3.58 14.77
CA ASN A 354 -8.71 -3.69 14.55
C ASN A 354 -8.37 -4.72 13.45
N GLU A 355 -9.25 -5.69 13.20
CA GLU A 355 -9.12 -6.65 12.08
C GLU A 355 -9.14 -5.96 10.70
N PHE A 356 -9.80 -4.81 10.61
CA PHE A 356 -9.92 -4.02 9.39
C PHE A 356 -8.95 -2.84 9.40
N VAL A 357 -9.01 -2.01 10.44
CA VAL A 357 -8.47 -0.65 10.39
C VAL A 357 -7.54 -0.28 11.55
N GLU A 358 -7.36 -1.14 12.55
CA GLU A 358 -6.63 -0.81 13.79
C GLU A 358 -7.00 0.57 14.35
N LYS A 359 -6.00 1.46 14.46
CA LYS A 359 -6.12 2.82 15.00
C LYS A 359 -6.74 3.78 14.00
N LEU A 360 -6.88 3.41 12.72
CA LEU A 360 -7.43 4.29 11.69
C LEU A 360 -8.93 4.46 11.93
N ALA A 361 -9.39 5.71 11.97
CA ALA A 361 -10.81 6.04 12.07
C ALA A 361 -11.26 6.87 10.87
N VAL A 362 -10.49 7.87 10.47
CA VAL A 362 -10.66 8.57 9.19
C VAL A 362 -9.43 8.27 8.34
N ILE A 363 -9.61 7.78 7.12
CA ILE A 363 -8.52 7.53 6.18
C ILE A 363 -8.65 8.45 4.98
N PHE A 364 -7.54 8.99 4.52
CA PHE A 364 -7.46 9.79 3.31
C PHE A 364 -6.85 8.95 2.20
N THR A 365 -7.63 8.66 1.18
CA THR A 365 -7.19 7.82 0.07
C THR A 365 -6.91 8.62 -1.17
N ILE A 366 -5.92 8.19 -1.93
CA ILE A 366 -5.73 8.65 -3.30
C ILE A 366 -5.53 7.43 -4.19
N ASN A 367 -6.35 7.28 -5.22
CA ASN A 367 -6.35 6.15 -6.12
C ASN A 367 -6.39 4.80 -5.37
N GLY A 368 -7.13 4.77 -4.24
CA GLY A 368 -7.24 3.56 -3.42
C GLY A 368 -6.12 3.32 -2.41
N GLN A 369 -5.01 4.06 -2.46
CA GLN A 369 -3.95 3.99 -1.45
C GLN A 369 -4.24 4.97 -0.31
N VAL A 370 -4.03 4.55 0.94
CA VAL A 370 -4.08 5.44 2.11
C VAL A 370 -2.81 6.28 2.17
N HIS A 371 -2.96 7.59 2.16
CA HIS A 371 -1.86 8.57 2.24
C HIS A 371 -1.74 9.23 3.62
N ASP A 372 -2.84 9.26 4.39
CA ASP A 372 -2.87 9.77 5.77
C ASP A 372 -4.09 9.24 6.52
N TYR A 373 -4.14 9.44 7.84
CA TYR A 373 -5.27 9.07 8.67
C TYR A 373 -5.42 9.91 9.94
N LEU A 374 -6.63 9.92 10.49
CA LEU A 374 -6.95 10.37 11.84
C LEU A 374 -7.36 9.18 12.70
N GLY A 375 -6.91 9.18 13.95
CA GLY A 375 -7.15 8.08 14.88
C GLY A 375 -8.52 8.12 15.56
N SER A 376 -8.86 7.07 16.32
CA SER A 376 -10.11 7.00 17.10
C SER A 376 -10.32 8.17 18.07
N SER A 377 -9.24 8.82 18.53
CA SER A 377 -9.30 10.02 19.37
C SER A 377 -9.97 11.20 18.67
N PHE A 378 -9.80 11.34 17.35
CA PHE A 378 -10.48 12.35 16.56
C PHE A 378 -12.00 12.15 16.58
N ILE A 379 -12.47 10.91 16.51
CA ILE A 379 -13.91 10.60 16.61
C ILE A 379 -14.45 10.86 18.01
N ALA A 380 -13.71 10.45 19.06
CA ALA A 380 -14.19 10.54 20.42
C ALA A 380 -14.17 11.96 21.02
N SER A 381 -13.19 12.78 20.65
CA SER A 381 -12.91 14.04 21.34
C SER A 381 -13.97 15.12 21.06
N LYS A 382 -14.16 16.01 22.05
CA LYS A 382 -15.04 17.20 21.91
C LYS A 382 -14.57 18.16 20.82
N ASN A 383 -13.25 18.25 20.63
CA ASN A 383 -12.64 19.09 19.58
C ASN A 383 -12.65 18.42 18.20
N GLY A 384 -13.01 17.13 18.13
CA GLY A 384 -13.24 16.38 16.90
C GLY A 384 -14.73 16.08 16.70
N ALA A 385 -15.07 14.87 16.25
CA ALA A 385 -16.46 14.55 15.89
C ALA A 385 -17.41 14.44 17.11
N ASN A 386 -16.89 14.33 18.34
CA ASN A 386 -17.67 14.20 19.58
C ASN A 386 -18.65 12.98 19.57
N LEU A 387 -18.20 11.85 19.03
CA LEU A 387 -18.93 10.58 18.97
C LEU A 387 -18.20 9.48 19.78
N PRO A 388 -18.07 9.63 21.11
CA PRO A 388 -17.24 8.74 21.93
C PRO A 388 -17.67 7.27 21.88
N TYR A 389 -18.97 7.00 21.73
CA TYR A 389 -19.50 5.63 21.69
C TYR A 389 -19.34 4.95 20.32
N LEU A 390 -18.98 5.71 19.27
CA LEU A 390 -18.67 5.20 17.93
C LEU A 390 -17.17 5.16 17.63
N SER A 391 -16.32 5.67 18.52
CA SER A 391 -14.87 5.78 18.31
C SER A 391 -14.18 4.45 17.95
N ASN A 392 -14.72 3.33 18.42
CA ASN A 392 -14.21 1.98 18.17
C ASN A 392 -14.97 1.19 17.10
N SER A 393 -15.90 1.82 16.38
CA SER A 393 -16.72 1.16 15.36
C SER A 393 -16.89 1.95 14.07
N LEU A 394 -16.36 3.17 14.01
CA LEU A 394 -16.42 4.01 12.83
C LEU A 394 -15.15 3.88 11.98
N LEU A 395 -15.34 3.71 10.68
CA LEU A 395 -14.36 3.96 9.64
C LEU A 395 -14.94 4.96 8.65
N VAL A 396 -14.21 6.02 8.36
CA VAL A 396 -14.56 7.04 7.37
C VAL A 396 -13.46 7.05 6.32
N ASN A 397 -13.81 6.77 5.07
CA ASN A 397 -12.91 6.99 3.94
C ASN A 397 -13.22 8.34 3.31
N ILE A 398 -12.20 9.19 3.14
CA ILE A 398 -12.26 10.42 2.36
C ILE A 398 -11.42 10.21 1.10
N ASP A 399 -12.06 10.19 -0.06
CA ASP A 399 -11.41 10.05 -1.36
C ASP A 399 -10.89 11.39 -1.86
N CYS A 400 -9.57 11.49 -1.95
CA CYS A 400 -8.82 12.65 -2.41
C CYS A 400 -8.28 12.48 -3.83
N SER A 401 -8.83 11.55 -4.63
CA SER A 401 -8.34 11.27 -6.00
C SER A 401 -8.71 12.38 -6.99
N ASN A 402 -9.88 13.00 -6.82
CA ASN A 402 -10.45 13.97 -7.76
C ASN A 402 -10.25 15.44 -7.36
N ILE A 403 -9.41 15.72 -6.35
CA ILE A 403 -9.10 17.10 -5.94
C ILE A 403 -8.05 17.72 -6.85
N SER A 404 -8.05 19.05 -6.94
CA SER A 404 -7.06 19.77 -7.75
C SER A 404 -5.62 19.48 -7.31
N PRO A 405 -4.63 19.47 -8.23
CA PRO A 405 -3.22 19.28 -7.88
C PRO A 405 -2.72 20.26 -6.82
N TYR A 406 -3.17 21.52 -6.88
CA TYR A 406 -2.83 22.55 -5.89
C TYR A 406 -3.23 22.16 -4.46
N ILE A 407 -4.49 21.76 -4.24
CA ILE A 407 -4.95 21.34 -2.91
C ILE A 407 -4.28 20.04 -2.49
N ARG A 408 -4.02 19.14 -3.43
CA ARG A 408 -3.31 17.89 -3.15
C ARG A 408 -1.90 18.14 -2.63
N ASP A 409 -1.17 19.06 -3.24
CA ASP A 409 0.20 19.42 -2.84
C ASP A 409 0.22 20.20 -1.51
N GLU A 410 -0.82 20.99 -1.21
CA GLU A 410 -0.97 21.63 0.12
C GLU A 410 -1.31 20.62 1.24
N LEU A 411 -2.10 19.59 0.92
CA LEU A 411 -2.57 18.62 1.91
C LEU A 411 -1.55 17.52 2.14
N PHE A 412 -0.92 16.96 1.11
CA PHE A 412 -0.15 15.71 1.21
C PHE A 412 1.34 15.89 0.95
N MET A 413 2.17 15.23 1.76
CA MET A 413 3.60 15.14 1.47
C MET A 413 3.88 14.15 0.35
N SER A 414 4.96 14.38 -0.40
CA SER A 414 5.45 13.46 -1.44
C SER A 414 5.81 12.06 -0.91
N SER A 415 6.08 11.96 0.39
CA SER A 415 6.33 10.72 1.13
C SER A 415 5.13 9.76 1.21
N ARG A 416 3.89 10.24 0.99
CA ARG A 416 2.65 9.43 1.08
C ARG A 416 2.43 8.73 2.42
N ASP A 417 3.02 9.25 3.50
CA ASP A 417 2.91 8.69 4.85
C ASP A 417 2.25 9.65 5.86
N ARG A 418 2.02 10.91 5.47
CA ARG A 418 1.34 11.95 6.27
C ARG A 418 0.87 13.12 5.42
N ARG A 419 -0.14 13.84 5.90
CA ARG A 419 -0.48 15.19 5.41
C ARG A 419 0.50 16.24 5.94
N ALA A 420 0.69 17.33 5.20
CA ALA A 420 1.50 18.46 5.62
C ALA A 420 0.79 19.23 6.75
N GLU A 421 1.55 19.69 7.76
CA GLU A 421 1.01 20.49 8.87
C GLU A 421 0.73 21.93 8.43
N THR A 422 -0.35 22.11 7.69
CA THR A 422 -0.78 23.39 7.09
C THR A 422 -2.09 23.89 7.71
N GLU A 423 -2.41 25.16 7.48
CA GLU A 423 -3.72 25.72 7.82
C GLU A 423 -4.84 24.99 7.07
N THR A 424 -4.66 24.73 5.77
CA THR A 424 -5.59 23.94 4.94
C THR A 424 -5.90 22.58 5.54
N LYS A 425 -4.92 21.86 6.10
CA LYS A 425 -5.16 20.60 6.81
C LYS A 425 -6.07 20.80 8.01
N ARG A 426 -5.80 21.80 8.86
CA ARG A 426 -6.57 22.03 10.10
C ARG A 426 -8.00 22.43 9.81
N GLU A 427 -8.21 23.28 8.80
CA GLU A 427 -9.54 23.68 8.35
C GLU A 427 -10.30 22.47 7.81
N LEU A 428 -9.66 21.62 7.00
CA LEU A 428 -10.30 20.41 6.48
C LEU A 428 -10.67 19.43 7.61
N ASP A 429 -9.79 19.23 8.58
CA ASP A 429 -10.06 18.38 9.75
C ASP A 429 -11.22 18.92 10.59
N TYR A 430 -11.37 20.25 10.69
CA TYR A 430 -12.51 20.90 11.33
C TYR A 430 -13.81 20.65 10.58
N GLU A 431 -13.83 20.81 9.26
CA GLU A 431 -15.01 20.56 8.43
C GLU A 431 -15.43 19.08 8.50
N ILE A 432 -14.47 18.15 8.43
CA ILE A 432 -14.73 16.71 8.64
C ILE A 432 -15.37 16.46 10.01
N ALA A 433 -14.82 17.06 11.07
CA ALA A 433 -15.36 16.91 12.42
C ALA A 433 -16.79 17.45 12.54
N ARG A 434 -17.07 18.61 11.91
CA ARG A 434 -18.41 19.21 11.89
C ARG A 434 -19.42 18.31 11.17
N GLU A 435 -19.12 17.91 9.93
CA GLU A 435 -20.02 17.04 9.15
C GLU A 435 -20.32 15.73 9.88
N LEU A 436 -19.29 15.05 10.41
CA LEU A 436 -19.50 13.80 11.16
C LEU A 436 -20.34 14.00 12.43
N ARG A 437 -20.18 15.12 13.12
CA ARG A 437 -20.94 15.44 14.35
C ARG A 437 -22.40 15.72 14.06
N ASP A 438 -22.68 16.42 12.97
CA ASP A 438 -24.02 16.93 12.66
C ASP A 438 -24.87 15.91 11.90
N LEU A 439 -24.26 14.84 11.37
CA LEU A 439 -24.96 13.73 10.74
C LEU A 439 -25.91 13.00 11.69
N ASP A 440 -27.21 13.12 11.42
CA ASP A 440 -28.29 12.55 12.25
C ASP A 440 -28.14 11.04 12.49
N ILE A 441 -27.76 10.29 11.45
CA ILE A 441 -27.54 8.83 11.56
C ILE A 441 -26.46 8.52 12.61
N LEU A 442 -25.34 9.25 12.61
CA LEU A 442 -24.26 9.03 13.57
C LEU A 442 -24.64 9.49 14.97
N ARG A 443 -25.38 10.59 15.11
CA ARG A 443 -25.89 11.06 16.40
C ARG A 443 -26.82 10.04 17.03
N GLN A 444 -27.78 9.54 16.27
CA GLN A 444 -28.73 8.52 16.72
C GLN A 444 -28.02 7.22 17.10
N LEU A 445 -27.08 6.74 16.28
CA LEU A 445 -26.29 5.55 16.60
C LEU A 445 -25.43 5.72 17.84
N ASN A 446 -24.81 6.90 18.02
CA ASN A 446 -24.00 7.19 19.20
C ASN A 446 -24.85 7.25 20.48
N GLU A 447 -26.05 7.83 20.42
CA GLU A 447 -27.01 7.83 21.53
C GLU A 447 -27.53 6.42 21.85
N LYS A 448 -27.88 5.64 20.83
CA LYS A 448 -28.27 4.23 20.97
C LYS A 448 -27.19 3.42 21.70
N ARG A 449 -25.93 3.52 21.27
CA ARG A 449 -24.81 2.79 21.92
C ARG A 449 -24.50 3.28 23.33
N ARG A 450 -24.68 4.57 23.59
CA ARG A 450 -24.58 5.11 24.94
C ARG A 450 -25.60 4.40 25.83
N ASP A 451 -26.86 4.40 25.41
CA ASP A 451 -27.96 3.85 26.19
C ASP A 451 -27.78 2.32 26.37
N GLU A 452 -27.40 1.58 25.33
CA GLU A 452 -27.08 0.14 25.42
C GLU A 452 -25.94 -0.18 26.40
N LYS A 453 -24.82 0.57 26.36
CA LYS A 453 -23.70 0.36 27.30
C LYS A 453 -24.09 0.64 28.74
N ILE A 454 -24.96 1.62 28.92
CA ILE A 454 -25.54 1.99 30.19
C ILE A 454 -26.45 0.86 30.72
N PHE A 455 -27.33 0.30 29.89
CA PHE A 455 -28.21 -0.81 30.28
C PHE A 455 -27.44 -2.12 30.56
N LYS A 456 -26.35 -2.39 29.82
CA LYS A 456 -25.49 -3.57 30.03
C LYS A 456 -24.66 -3.51 31.31
N ASN A 457 -24.54 -2.36 31.97
CA ASN A 457 -23.74 -2.19 33.18
C ASN A 457 -24.59 -1.62 34.35
N PRO A 458 -25.58 -2.38 34.87
CA PRO A 458 -26.62 -1.89 35.79
C PRO A 458 -26.14 -1.63 37.24
N LYS A 459 -24.83 -1.63 37.52
CA LYS A 459 -24.29 -1.39 38.88
C LYS A 459 -24.25 0.08 39.32
N ASP A 460 -24.81 0.98 38.51
CA ASP A 460 -24.88 2.41 38.81
C ASP A 460 -26.32 2.80 39.15
N GLU A 461 -26.75 2.51 40.40
CA GLU A 461 -28.10 2.80 40.90
C GLU A 461 -28.46 4.28 40.80
N ASP A 462 -27.49 5.18 40.97
CA ASP A 462 -27.69 6.62 40.85
C ASP A 462 -27.96 7.05 39.40
N PHE A 463 -27.44 6.29 38.44
CA PHE A 463 -27.70 6.51 37.03
C PHE A 463 -29.12 6.05 36.63
N LEU A 464 -29.56 4.87 37.09
CA LEU A 464 -30.93 4.40 36.89
C LEU A 464 -31.95 5.40 37.44
N LYS A 465 -31.68 5.98 38.62
CA LYS A 465 -32.48 7.07 39.20
C LYS A 465 -32.53 8.28 38.26
N ARG A 466 -31.40 8.74 37.72
CA ARG A 466 -31.36 9.90 36.80
C ARG A 466 -32.08 9.65 35.47
N VAL A 467 -32.02 8.44 34.92
CA VAL A 467 -32.76 8.09 33.69
C VAL A 467 -34.25 8.01 33.95
N MET A 468 -34.66 7.36 35.03
CA MET A 468 -36.05 7.37 35.48
C MET A 468 -36.54 8.80 35.68
N SER A 469 -35.79 9.66 36.39
CA SER A 469 -36.14 11.07 36.59
C SER A 469 -36.29 11.85 35.28
N ARG A 470 -35.44 11.59 34.25
CA ARG A 470 -35.57 12.25 32.94
C ARG A 470 -36.71 11.74 32.10
N LEU A 471 -37.01 10.44 32.16
CA LEU A 471 -38.15 9.84 31.46
C LEU A 471 -39.46 10.33 32.07
N ILE A 472 -39.52 10.42 33.40
CA ILE A 472 -40.65 10.97 34.17
C ILE A 472 -40.81 12.47 33.88
N SER A 473 -39.71 13.24 33.80
CA SER A 473 -39.78 14.68 33.53
C SER A 473 -40.15 15.05 32.09
N LYS A 474 -40.06 14.12 31.13
CA LYS A 474 -40.35 14.38 29.71
C LYS A 474 -41.69 13.81 29.25
N ASN A 475 -42.38 13.03 30.07
CA ASN A 475 -43.63 12.39 29.69
C ASN A 475 -44.64 12.41 30.85
N GLU A 476 -45.57 13.36 30.81
CA GLU A 476 -46.58 13.57 31.85
C GLU A 476 -47.48 12.34 32.10
N GLU A 477 -47.72 11.52 31.08
CA GLU A 477 -48.51 10.30 31.22
C GLU A 477 -47.80 9.25 32.08
N ILE A 478 -46.48 9.11 31.94
CA ILE A 478 -45.67 8.19 32.76
C ILE A 478 -45.64 8.65 34.22
N SER A 479 -45.59 9.96 34.45
CA SER A 479 -45.67 10.54 35.80
C SER A 479 -47.02 10.24 36.49
N LYS A 480 -48.12 10.30 35.73
CA LYS A 480 -49.47 9.93 36.22
C LYS A 480 -49.61 8.43 36.48
N LEU A 481 -49.03 7.58 35.64
CA LEU A 481 -49.11 6.12 35.77
C LEU A 481 -48.31 5.57 36.96
N LEU A 482 -47.26 6.30 37.39
CA LEU A 482 -46.39 5.95 38.52
C LEU A 482 -46.84 6.58 39.85
N GLY A 483 -47.92 7.37 39.88
CA GLY A 483 -48.46 7.95 41.11
C GLY A 483 -47.56 8.99 41.78
N LEU A 484 -46.65 9.64 41.04
CA LEU A 484 -45.65 10.57 41.58
C LEU A 484 -46.14 12.01 41.73
N ASN A 485 -47.30 12.33 41.17
CA ASN A 485 -48.06 13.55 41.49
C ASN A 485 -49.25 13.14 42.36
N GLY A 486 -49.07 13.22 43.68
CA GLY A 486 -50.17 13.10 44.63
C GLY A 486 -50.97 14.39 44.68
N ASP A 487 -52.30 14.25 44.69
CA ASP A 487 -53.17 15.16 45.42
C ASP A 487 -53.04 14.90 46.93
#